data_AF-A0A7G7W4S8-F1
#
_entry.id   AF-A0A7G7W4S8-F1
#
_cell.length_a   1.000
_cell.length_b   1.000
_cell.length_c   1.000
_cell.angle_alpha   90.00
_cell.angle_beta   90.00
_cell.angle_gamma   90.00
#
_symmetry.space_group_name_H-M   'P 1'
#
loop_
_entity.id
_entity.type
_entity.pdbx_description
1 polymer ?
#
loop_
_entity_poly.entity_id
_entity_poly.type
_entity_poly.pdbx_seq_one_letter_code
_entity_poly.pdbx_strand_id
1 'polypeptide(L)'
;MRKLLLTRFTTAFIMLVSCWLGNKRLAVAQAPCPNYPAVQYCNLIRNGSFEDFTTCPTIEGEFGRPQYGILSKVCEWYNPTYYSTPDYFNTCTTNQQFDVPSNLTNCSYSGGTAALGNNGPTSVGNAYGGIIVFDDRGVEREYIATPVDIKLGASYYGEFYAKAGENSAFVVKELGLSVLPDNTIYNPSSGLLPYSPVIKNAQPLPTNQGASWTLIKGAFKATANGRSIAIGNFLCLRIRFLFYTNQQTVR
;
A
#
# COMPACT_ATOMS: atom_id res chain seq x y z
N MET A 1 -31.68 -7.01 34.32
CA MET A 1 -30.28 -7.35 34.61
C MET A 1 -29.49 -7.32 33.30
N ARG A 2 -28.54 -6.38 33.17
CA ARG A 2 -27.67 -6.22 32.01
C ARG A 2 -26.56 -7.29 32.08
N LYS A 3 -26.37 -8.06 31.00
CA LYS A 3 -25.07 -8.67 30.68
C LYS A 3 -24.64 -8.15 29.33
N LEU A 4 -23.94 -7.02 29.35
CA LEU A 4 -23.10 -6.56 28.25
C LEU A 4 -21.89 -7.51 28.22
N LEU A 5 -21.89 -8.49 27.33
CA LEU A 5 -20.64 -9.14 26.91
C LEU A 5 -20.08 -8.31 25.75
N LEU A 6 -19.24 -7.34 26.09
CA LEU A 6 -18.34 -6.70 25.13
C LEU A 6 -17.07 -7.57 25.04
N THR A 7 -17.08 -8.52 24.12
CA THR A 7 -15.84 -9.15 23.66
C THR A 7 -15.26 -8.26 22.57
N ARG A 8 -14.32 -7.39 22.93
CA ARG A 8 -13.56 -6.56 21.98
C ARG A 8 -12.61 -7.46 21.20
N PHE A 9 -12.86 -7.61 19.91
CA PHE A 9 -11.82 -8.04 18.96
C PHE A 9 -11.16 -6.78 18.41
N THR A 10 -9.87 -6.62 18.72
CA THR A 10 -9.02 -5.55 18.21
C THR A 10 -8.12 -6.11 17.13
N THR A 11 -8.19 -5.56 15.93
CA THR A 11 -7.27 -5.91 14.84
C THR A 11 -7.00 -4.68 13.98
N ALA A 12 -5.71 -4.42 13.78
CA ALA A 12 -5.18 -3.43 12.86
C ALA A 12 -5.65 -3.69 11.41
N PHE A 13 -5.75 -2.62 10.64
CA PHE A 13 -6.17 -2.67 9.24
C PHE A 13 -4.99 -3.06 8.38
N ILE A 14 -5.13 -4.01 7.46
CA ILE A 14 -4.03 -4.29 6.52
C ILE A 14 -4.60 -4.14 5.12
N MET A 15 -4.14 -3.11 4.44
CA MET A 15 -4.53 -2.76 3.09
C MET A 15 -3.42 -3.14 2.14
N LEU A 16 -3.81 -3.87 1.11
CA LEU A 16 -2.85 -4.37 0.15
C LEU A 16 -2.74 -3.40 -1.01
N VAL A 17 -1.54 -3.12 -1.49
CA VAL A 17 -1.27 -2.23 -2.63
C VAL A 17 -0.52 -3.00 -3.70
N SER A 18 -0.82 -2.76 -4.98
CA SER A 18 0.04 -3.09 -6.13
C SER A 18 -0.03 -1.95 -7.16
N CYS A 19 1.10 -1.44 -7.64
CA CYS A 19 1.15 -0.27 -8.52
C CYS A 19 1.52 -0.65 -9.96
N TRP A 20 0.74 -0.19 -10.94
CA TRP A 20 1.07 -0.33 -12.36
C TRP A 20 0.84 1.03 -13.02
N LEU A 21 1.78 1.57 -13.79
CA LEU A 21 1.58 2.83 -14.52
C LEU A 21 2.06 2.67 -15.97
N GLY A 22 1.16 2.76 -16.97
CA GLY A 22 1.51 3.06 -18.37
C GLY A 22 1.19 4.54 -18.71
N ASN A 23 1.67 5.23 -19.76
CA ASN A 23 2.64 5.03 -20.86
C ASN A 23 3.05 6.47 -21.35
N LYS A 24 4.29 6.97 -21.15
CA LYS A 24 5.27 7.57 -22.14
C LYS A 24 6.39 8.51 -21.53
N ARG A 25 7.69 8.15 -21.74
CA ARG A 25 9.04 8.84 -21.84
C ARG A 25 9.30 10.15 -21.02
N LEU A 26 10.41 10.42 -20.28
CA LEU A 26 11.89 10.31 -20.46
C LEU A 26 12.61 10.28 -19.08
N ALA A 27 13.86 9.78 -19.07
CA ALA A 27 14.62 9.26 -17.92
C ALA A 27 15.34 10.29 -17.02
N VAL A 28 15.57 9.90 -15.76
CA VAL A 28 16.73 10.32 -14.95
C VAL A 28 17.30 9.07 -14.23
N ALA A 29 18.61 8.89 -14.35
CA ALA A 29 19.35 7.77 -13.78
C ALA A 29 19.87 8.10 -12.38
N GLN A 30 19.56 7.23 -11.42
CA GLN A 30 20.37 6.96 -10.23
C GLN A 30 20.09 5.53 -9.74
N ALA A 31 21.05 4.97 -8.98
CA ALA A 31 21.49 3.57 -8.99
C ALA A 31 20.39 2.50 -8.79
N PRO A 32 20.32 1.46 -9.64
CA PRO A 32 19.41 0.32 -9.48
C PRO A 32 19.92 -0.68 -8.42
N CYS A 33 19.03 -1.57 -7.96
CA CYS A 33 19.39 -2.77 -7.20
C CYS A 33 20.54 -3.54 -7.86
N PRO A 34 21.42 -4.23 -7.10
CA PRO A 34 22.75 -4.67 -7.56
C PRO A 34 22.82 -5.56 -8.81
N ASN A 35 21.71 -6.00 -9.42
CA ASN A 35 21.72 -6.97 -10.52
C ASN A 35 20.73 -6.70 -11.68
N TYR A 36 20.13 -5.51 -11.80
CA TYR A 36 19.18 -5.24 -12.90
C TYR A 36 19.76 -4.29 -13.96
N PRO A 37 19.78 -4.68 -15.25
CA PRO A 37 20.16 -3.78 -16.32
C PRO A 37 19.18 -2.61 -16.40
N ALA A 38 19.68 -1.42 -16.72
CA ALA A 38 18.86 -0.23 -16.86
C ALA A 38 17.86 -0.41 -18.02
N VAL A 39 16.59 -0.64 -17.70
CA VAL A 39 15.50 -0.64 -18.69
C VAL A 39 14.87 0.75 -18.74
N GLN A 40 14.79 1.31 -19.94
CA GLN A 40 14.17 2.61 -20.20
C GLN A 40 12.65 2.50 -20.10
N TYR A 41 12.09 2.77 -18.92
CA TYR A 41 10.64 2.82 -18.75
C TYR A 41 10.09 4.25 -18.86
N CYS A 42 8.94 4.33 -19.50
CA CYS A 42 8.03 5.46 -19.57
C CYS A 42 7.28 5.74 -18.24
N ASN A 43 7.63 4.98 -17.20
CA ASN A 43 7.01 4.97 -15.89
C ASN A 43 8.01 5.59 -14.89
N LEU A 44 7.57 6.60 -14.14
CA LEU A 44 8.38 7.23 -13.10
C LEU A 44 8.58 6.30 -11.91
N ILE A 45 7.66 5.35 -11.70
CA ILE A 45 7.69 4.37 -10.64
C ILE A 45 8.48 3.17 -11.10
N ARG A 46 9.53 2.88 -10.34
CA ARG A 46 10.30 1.64 -10.46
C ARG A 46 9.66 0.60 -9.54
N ASN A 47 9.76 -0.67 -9.93
CA ASN A 47 9.25 -1.80 -9.15
C ASN A 47 7.80 -1.60 -8.66
N GLY A 48 6.90 -1.09 -9.51
CA GLY A 48 5.52 -0.81 -9.09
C GLY A 48 4.76 -2.05 -8.60
N SER A 49 5.12 -3.23 -9.13
CA SER A 49 4.53 -4.52 -8.77
C SER A 49 5.15 -5.17 -7.53
N PHE A 50 6.22 -4.60 -6.96
CA PHE A 50 6.95 -5.16 -5.81
C PHE A 50 7.64 -6.51 -6.06
N GLU A 51 7.89 -6.85 -7.32
CA GLU A 51 8.53 -8.11 -7.73
C GLU A 51 10.06 -8.05 -7.67
N ASP A 52 10.63 -6.84 -7.67
CA ASP A 52 12.07 -6.66 -7.46
C ASP A 52 12.34 -6.55 -5.95
N PHE A 53 12.96 -7.59 -5.38
CA PHE A 53 13.26 -7.67 -3.96
C PHE A 53 14.65 -8.29 -3.72
N THR A 54 15.22 -8.09 -2.53
CA THR A 54 16.55 -8.60 -2.17
C THR A 54 16.50 -9.98 -1.52
N THR A 55 15.54 -10.18 -0.61
CA THR A 55 15.31 -11.43 0.13
C THR A 55 13.84 -11.59 0.41
N CYS A 56 13.38 -12.83 0.58
CA CYS A 56 11.97 -13.09 0.92
C CYS A 56 11.58 -12.47 2.26
N PRO A 57 10.32 -12.03 2.43
CA PRO A 57 9.83 -11.50 3.69
C PRO A 57 9.88 -12.59 4.77
N THR A 58 10.40 -12.26 5.93
CA THR A 58 10.51 -13.20 7.05
C THR A 58 9.90 -12.64 8.34
N ILE A 59 9.81 -11.31 8.43
CA ILE A 59 9.26 -10.55 9.54
C ILE A 59 8.38 -9.40 9.00
N GLU A 60 7.75 -8.66 9.91
CA GLU A 60 6.99 -7.45 9.61
C GLU A 60 7.89 -6.26 9.23
N GLY A 61 7.33 -5.22 8.60
CA GLY A 61 8.03 -3.93 8.40
C GLY A 61 9.13 -3.91 7.33
N GLU A 62 9.05 -4.79 6.33
CA GLU A 62 10.14 -5.06 5.37
C GLU A 62 10.33 -4.01 4.27
N PHE A 63 9.47 -2.98 4.20
CA PHE A 63 9.72 -1.80 3.35
C PHE A 63 10.86 -0.94 3.90
N GLY A 64 11.34 -1.13 5.13
CA GLY A 64 12.56 -0.49 5.63
C GLY A 64 12.52 1.04 5.73
N ARG A 65 13.58 1.62 6.30
CA ARG A 65 13.72 3.06 6.61
C ARG A 65 15.16 3.51 6.31
N PRO A 66 15.50 3.79 5.04
CA PRO A 66 16.88 3.97 4.60
C PRO A 66 17.66 5.05 5.38
N GLN A 67 16.99 6.13 5.80
CA GLN A 67 17.63 7.21 6.58
C GLN A 67 18.07 6.79 7.99
N TYR A 68 17.53 5.69 8.52
CA TYR A 68 17.90 5.11 9.81
C TYR A 68 18.74 3.85 9.64
N GLY A 69 19.27 3.58 8.44
CA GLY A 69 20.07 2.38 8.16
C GLY A 69 19.28 1.08 8.10
N ILE A 70 17.95 1.13 8.13
CA ILE A 70 17.08 -0.03 7.99
C ILE A 70 16.83 -0.22 6.50
N LEU A 71 17.41 -1.28 5.92
CA LEU A 71 17.29 -1.55 4.49
C LEU A 71 15.91 -2.12 4.15
N SER A 72 15.35 -1.68 3.02
CA SER A 72 14.15 -2.27 2.45
C SER A 72 14.48 -3.60 1.79
N LYS A 73 13.62 -4.61 1.98
CA LYS A 73 13.64 -5.81 1.14
C LYS A 73 13.03 -5.58 -0.22
N VAL A 74 12.19 -4.56 -0.37
CA VAL A 74 11.48 -4.21 -1.61
C VAL A 74 12.26 -3.11 -2.33
N CYS A 75 12.86 -3.43 -3.47
CA CYS A 75 13.68 -2.47 -4.23
C CYS A 75 12.87 -1.21 -4.53
N GLU A 76 13.49 -0.03 -4.37
CA GLU A 76 12.93 1.30 -4.71
C GLU A 76 11.70 1.73 -3.88
N TRP A 77 11.23 0.90 -2.95
CA TRP A 77 10.15 1.25 -2.04
C TRP A 77 10.62 1.31 -0.60
N TYR A 78 10.05 2.25 0.15
CA TYR A 78 10.41 2.49 1.54
C TYR A 78 9.23 2.89 2.42
N ASN A 79 9.38 2.75 3.73
CA ASN A 79 8.48 3.31 4.72
C ASN A 79 8.84 4.79 5.00
N PRO A 80 7.97 5.76 4.66
CA PRO A 80 8.24 7.17 4.89
C PRO A 80 7.89 7.64 6.31
N THR A 81 7.50 6.74 7.23
CA THR A 81 7.13 7.07 8.61
C THR A 81 7.94 6.27 9.63
N TYR A 82 8.31 6.91 10.75
CA TYR A 82 9.29 6.35 11.69
C TYR A 82 8.76 5.18 12.54
N TYR A 83 7.50 5.23 13.00
CA TYR A 83 6.94 4.24 13.94
C TYR A 83 6.00 3.22 13.30
N SER A 84 5.84 3.21 11.98
CA SER A 84 5.01 2.24 11.25
C SER A 84 5.83 1.05 10.75
N THR A 85 5.19 -0.08 10.47
CA THR A 85 5.82 -1.30 9.95
C THR A 85 5.02 -1.84 8.76
N PRO A 86 4.94 -1.11 7.64
CA PRO A 86 4.29 -1.61 6.44
C PRO A 86 4.96 -2.92 5.99
N ASP A 87 4.12 -3.92 5.74
CA ASP A 87 4.52 -5.30 5.55
C ASP A 87 4.69 -5.67 4.08
N TYR A 88 5.63 -6.55 3.78
CA TYR A 88 5.80 -7.11 2.44
C TYR A 88 5.36 -8.56 2.41
N PHE A 89 4.56 -8.92 1.41
CA PHE A 89 4.08 -10.28 1.21
C PHE A 89 4.57 -10.79 -0.14
N ASN A 90 5.06 -12.03 -0.19
CA ASN A 90 5.53 -12.65 -1.43
C ASN A 90 5.47 -14.18 -1.35
N THR A 91 5.06 -14.85 -2.43
CA THR A 91 5.07 -16.33 -2.57
C THR A 91 6.42 -17.00 -2.31
N CYS A 92 7.53 -16.26 -2.35
CA CYS A 92 8.87 -16.83 -2.19
C CYS A 92 9.21 -17.18 -0.74
N THR A 93 8.44 -16.70 0.23
CA THR A 93 8.67 -17.00 1.65
C THR A 93 8.15 -18.38 2.04
N THR A 94 8.82 -19.02 2.99
CA THR A 94 8.29 -20.21 3.68
C THR A 94 7.53 -19.84 4.96
N ASN A 95 7.54 -18.57 5.36
CA ASN A 95 6.80 -18.09 6.51
C ASN A 95 5.35 -17.82 6.11
N GLN A 96 4.44 -18.71 6.55
CA GLN A 96 3.01 -18.60 6.31
C GLN A 96 2.41 -17.26 6.75
N GLN A 97 3.06 -16.50 7.63
CA GLN A 97 2.59 -15.17 8.03
C GLN A 97 2.69 -14.10 6.94
N PHE A 98 3.60 -14.28 5.97
CA PHE A 98 3.91 -13.32 4.90
C PHE A 98 3.76 -13.95 3.50
N ASP A 99 3.28 -15.19 3.44
CA ASP A 99 3.10 -15.95 2.21
C ASP A 99 1.93 -15.40 1.38
N VAL A 100 1.92 -15.70 0.09
CA VAL A 100 0.81 -15.38 -0.81
C VAL A 100 0.33 -16.72 -1.40
N PRO A 101 -0.98 -17.02 -1.31
CA PRO A 101 -2.04 -16.09 -0.95
C PRO A 101 -2.45 -16.07 0.53
N SER A 102 -2.12 -17.10 1.31
CA SER A 102 -2.62 -17.20 2.69
C SER A 102 -1.59 -16.63 3.66
N ASN A 103 -2.00 -15.64 4.47
CA ASN A 103 -1.13 -14.96 5.44
C ASN A 103 -1.90 -14.41 6.64
N LEU A 104 -1.21 -13.67 7.52
CA LEU A 104 -1.77 -13.05 8.73
C LEU A 104 -3.02 -12.19 8.49
N THR A 105 -3.17 -11.62 7.29
CA THR A 105 -4.36 -10.84 6.92
C THR A 105 -5.59 -11.72 6.62
N ASN A 106 -5.38 -13.05 6.57
CA ASN A 106 -6.27 -14.08 6.05
C ASN A 106 -6.92 -13.69 4.72
N CYS A 107 -6.17 -13.02 3.84
CA CYS A 107 -6.58 -12.83 2.45
C CYS A 107 -6.58 -14.16 1.71
N SER A 108 -7.47 -15.08 2.07
CA SER A 108 -7.59 -16.38 1.46
C SER A 108 -8.11 -16.24 0.03
N TYR A 109 -7.18 -16.17 -0.90
CA TYR A 109 -7.39 -16.35 -2.34
C TYR A 109 -7.99 -17.74 -2.60
N SER A 110 -9.29 -17.80 -2.86
CA SER A 110 -9.96 -18.98 -3.41
C SER A 110 -9.85 -19.00 -4.94
N GLY A 111 -8.64 -18.86 -5.48
CA GLY A 111 -8.45 -18.68 -6.92
C GLY A 111 -7.11 -19.12 -7.46
N GLY A 112 -6.48 -20.18 -6.93
CA GLY A 112 -5.19 -20.71 -7.40
C GLY A 112 -4.86 -20.39 -8.86
N THR A 113 -3.73 -19.70 -9.11
CA THR A 113 -3.18 -19.40 -10.44
C THR A 113 -4.09 -18.66 -11.44
N ALA A 114 -5.32 -18.31 -11.08
CA ALA A 114 -6.19 -17.47 -11.88
C ALA A 114 -6.07 -16.04 -11.34
N ALA A 115 -5.23 -15.28 -12.01
CA ALA A 115 -5.45 -13.88 -12.33
C ALA A 115 -6.77 -13.32 -11.78
N LEU A 116 -6.69 -12.14 -11.17
CA LEU A 116 -7.72 -11.11 -11.32
C LEU A 116 -8.62 -11.42 -12.52
N GLY A 117 -9.87 -11.82 -12.30
CA GLY A 117 -10.68 -12.45 -13.34
C GLY A 117 -10.62 -11.67 -14.65
N ASN A 118 -9.85 -12.19 -15.62
CA ASN A 118 -9.62 -11.74 -17.00
C ASN A 118 -9.59 -10.23 -17.35
N ASN A 119 -9.65 -9.29 -16.41
CA ASN A 119 -9.93 -7.87 -16.68
C ASN A 119 -9.17 -6.89 -15.76
N GLY A 120 -8.11 -7.31 -15.08
CA GLY A 120 -7.20 -6.38 -14.40
C GLY A 120 -5.71 -6.79 -14.50
N PRO A 121 -4.75 -5.85 -14.41
CA PRO A 121 -3.32 -6.04 -14.67
C PRO A 121 -2.47 -6.55 -13.49
N THR A 122 -3.05 -6.89 -12.33
CA THR A 122 -2.39 -7.76 -11.31
C THR A 122 -2.59 -9.27 -11.61
N SER A 123 -2.86 -9.62 -12.86
CA SER A 123 -2.71 -10.99 -13.36
C SER A 123 -1.24 -11.45 -13.49
N VAL A 124 -0.28 -10.65 -13.01
CA VAL A 124 1.17 -10.86 -13.17
C VAL A 124 1.93 -10.35 -11.93
N GLY A 125 1.94 -11.11 -10.84
CA GLY A 125 2.76 -10.79 -9.67
C GLY A 125 2.62 -11.79 -8.52
N ASN A 126 3.72 -12.03 -7.82
CA ASN A 126 3.84 -12.89 -6.64
C ASN A 126 3.85 -12.08 -5.34
N ALA A 127 3.78 -10.74 -5.40
CA ALA A 127 3.99 -9.87 -4.26
C ALA A 127 2.95 -8.74 -4.11
N TYR A 128 2.84 -8.21 -2.89
CA TYR A 128 2.13 -6.96 -2.59
C TYR A 128 2.62 -6.34 -1.26
N GLY A 129 2.33 -5.05 -1.05
CA GLY A 129 2.58 -4.37 0.22
C GLY A 129 1.33 -4.26 1.08
N GLY A 130 1.43 -4.46 2.39
CA GLY A 130 0.38 -4.28 3.39
C GLY A 130 0.59 -3.03 4.23
N ILE A 131 -0.45 -2.22 4.44
CA ILE A 131 -0.39 -1.00 5.25
C ILE A 131 -1.62 -0.83 6.17
N ILE A 132 -1.40 -0.34 7.39
CA ILE A 132 -2.46 0.12 8.30
C ILE A 132 -2.87 1.55 7.97
N VAL A 133 -4.05 1.73 7.41
CA VAL A 133 -4.55 3.06 7.00
C VAL A 133 -5.47 3.74 8.01
N PHE A 134 -5.86 3.00 9.04
CA PHE A 134 -6.71 3.45 10.12
C PHE A 134 -6.49 2.54 11.32
N ASP A 135 -6.64 3.09 12.51
CA ASP A 135 -6.68 2.37 13.78
C ASP A 135 -7.62 3.16 14.70
N ASP A 136 -8.54 2.48 15.38
CA ASP A 136 -9.55 3.09 16.24
C ASP A 136 -8.95 3.63 17.55
N ARG A 137 -7.74 3.21 17.90
CA ARG A 137 -6.92 3.79 18.97
C ARG A 137 -6.21 5.07 18.53
N GLY A 138 -6.22 5.36 17.22
CA GLY A 138 -5.79 6.62 16.64
C GLY A 138 -4.28 6.82 16.61
N VAL A 139 -3.49 5.75 16.72
CA VAL A 139 -2.03 5.84 16.84
C VAL A 139 -1.33 5.43 15.54
N GLU A 140 -1.93 4.52 14.76
CA GLU A 140 -1.22 3.88 13.66
C GLU A 140 -1.79 4.24 12.28
N ARG A 141 -0.93 4.86 11.47
CA ARG A 141 -1.11 5.03 10.03
C ARG A 141 0.20 4.76 9.34
N GLU A 142 0.12 3.98 8.29
CA GLU A 142 1.25 3.50 7.52
C GLU A 142 1.11 3.94 6.08
N TYR A 143 2.28 4.08 5.50
CA TYR A 143 2.45 4.52 4.14
C TYR A 143 3.58 3.70 3.54
N ILE A 144 3.54 3.55 2.23
CA ILE A 144 4.67 3.11 1.44
C ILE A 144 4.98 4.21 0.44
N ALA A 145 6.26 4.47 0.22
CA ALA A 145 6.71 5.52 -0.67
C ALA A 145 7.78 5.00 -1.61
N THR A 146 7.92 5.67 -2.76
CA THR A 146 8.95 5.37 -3.75
C THR A 146 9.49 6.68 -4.32
N PRO A 147 10.81 6.77 -4.55
CA PRO A 147 11.41 7.93 -5.20
C PRO A 147 10.86 8.16 -6.61
N VAL A 148 10.63 9.42 -6.95
CA VAL A 148 10.26 9.90 -8.29
C VAL A 148 10.81 11.31 -8.51
N ASP A 149 10.75 11.82 -9.75
CA ASP A 149 11.09 13.21 -10.04
C ASP A 149 9.87 13.94 -10.63
N ILE A 150 9.05 14.54 -9.76
CA ILE A 150 7.86 15.32 -10.13
C ILE A 150 8.27 16.78 -10.33
N LYS A 151 7.92 17.35 -11.48
CA LYS A 151 8.27 18.71 -11.89
C LYS A 151 7.06 19.62 -11.80
N LEU A 152 7.24 20.79 -11.19
CA LEU A 152 6.25 21.85 -11.14
C LEU A 152 5.66 22.12 -12.54
N GLY A 153 4.33 22.17 -12.62
CA GLY A 153 3.59 22.52 -13.82
C GLY A 153 3.38 21.38 -14.81
N ALA A 154 4.07 20.24 -14.66
CA ALA A 154 3.85 19.07 -15.51
C ALA A 154 2.59 18.30 -15.07
N SER A 155 1.97 17.61 -16.04
CA SER A 155 0.81 16.74 -15.82
C SER A 155 1.26 15.28 -15.72
N TYR A 156 0.70 14.57 -14.75
CA TYR A 156 1.02 13.18 -14.45
C TYR A 156 -0.25 12.36 -14.38
N TYR A 157 -0.12 11.06 -14.67
CA TYR A 157 -1.14 10.06 -14.46
C TYR A 157 -0.61 9.02 -13.48
N GLY A 158 -1.42 8.68 -12.48
CA GLY A 158 -1.09 7.70 -11.46
C GLY A 158 -2.24 6.69 -11.32
N GLU A 159 -1.90 5.43 -11.04
CA GLU A 159 -2.83 4.38 -10.68
C GLU A 159 -2.16 3.29 -9.83
N PHE A 160 -2.97 2.65 -9.00
CA PHE A 160 -2.60 1.53 -8.16
C PHE A 160 -3.85 0.74 -7.78
N TYR A 161 -3.68 -0.53 -7.48
CA TYR A 161 -4.71 -1.43 -7.01
C TYR A 161 -4.70 -1.50 -5.50
N ALA A 162 -5.89 -1.54 -4.90
CA ALA A 162 -6.04 -1.80 -3.48
C ALA A 162 -7.22 -2.73 -3.15
N LYS A 163 -7.08 -3.48 -2.06
CA LYS A 163 -8.13 -4.30 -1.43
C LYS A 163 -8.00 -4.20 0.09
N ALA A 164 -9.12 -4.27 0.80
CA ALA A 164 -9.11 -4.38 2.26
C ALA A 164 -8.85 -5.83 2.69
N GLY A 165 -8.02 -6.04 3.72
CA GLY A 165 -7.79 -7.37 4.30
C GLY A 165 -9.09 -8.02 4.77
N GLU A 166 -9.23 -9.33 4.63
CA GLU A 166 -10.50 -10.03 4.87
C GLU A 166 -10.89 -10.03 6.36
N ASN A 167 -9.90 -9.95 7.25
CA ASN A 167 -10.09 -9.79 8.69
C ASN A 167 -10.30 -8.32 9.14
N SER A 168 -10.45 -7.38 8.21
CA SER A 168 -10.61 -5.95 8.53
C SER A 168 -12.01 -5.64 9.08
N ALA A 169 -12.10 -5.02 10.27
CA ALA A 169 -13.38 -4.65 10.90
C ALA A 169 -14.02 -3.34 10.36
N PHE A 170 -13.23 -2.52 9.67
CA PHE A 170 -13.56 -1.23 9.05
C PHE A 170 -13.01 -1.15 7.61
N VAL A 171 -13.55 -0.23 6.83
CA VAL A 171 -13.06 0.10 5.49
C VAL A 171 -12.97 1.60 5.36
N VAL A 172 -11.84 2.09 4.84
CA VAL A 172 -11.69 3.51 4.51
C VAL A 172 -12.03 3.75 3.05
N LYS A 173 -12.64 4.91 2.78
CA LYS A 173 -12.84 5.41 1.42
C LYS A 173 -11.61 6.18 0.95
N GLU A 174 -10.82 6.71 1.88
CA GLU A 174 -9.92 7.85 1.64
C GLU A 174 -8.44 7.46 1.47
N LEU A 175 -8.22 6.23 0.99
CA LEU A 175 -6.93 5.84 0.44
C LEU A 175 -6.56 6.72 -0.75
N GLY A 176 -5.30 7.14 -0.84
CA GLY A 176 -4.84 7.93 -1.96
C GLY A 176 -3.34 7.87 -2.17
N LEU A 177 -2.91 8.65 -3.15
CA LEU A 177 -1.51 8.90 -3.49
C LEU A 177 -1.23 10.39 -3.30
N SER A 178 -0.17 10.71 -2.57
CA SER A 178 0.33 12.08 -2.37
C SER A 178 1.73 12.24 -2.94
N VAL A 179 2.07 13.46 -3.36
CA VAL A 179 3.44 13.86 -3.73
C VAL A 179 4.16 14.38 -2.49
N LEU A 180 5.36 13.87 -2.24
CA LEU A 180 6.24 14.27 -1.15
C LEU A 180 7.35 15.18 -1.71
N PRO A 181 7.70 16.27 -1.01
CA PRO A 181 8.70 17.23 -1.47
C PRO A 181 10.13 16.68 -1.45
N ASP A 182 10.39 15.69 -0.60
CA ASP A 182 11.67 15.03 -0.40
C ASP A 182 11.45 13.53 -0.08
N ASN A 183 12.55 12.82 0.20
CA ASN A 183 12.49 11.42 0.63
C ASN A 183 12.56 11.28 2.15
N THR A 184 12.40 12.38 2.91
CA THR A 184 12.58 12.38 4.37
C THR A 184 11.57 11.45 5.04
N ILE A 185 12.04 10.75 6.07
CA ILE A 185 11.19 9.92 6.92
C ILE A 185 10.57 10.83 7.96
N TYR A 186 9.25 10.92 7.91
CA TYR A 186 8.44 11.70 8.81
C TYR A 186 8.34 10.99 10.16
N ASN A 187 8.54 11.74 11.24
CA ASN A 187 8.38 11.26 12.61
C ASN A 187 7.22 11.97 13.34
N PRO A 188 5.98 11.90 12.82
CA PRO A 188 4.83 12.42 13.53
C PRO A 188 4.46 11.44 14.65
N SER A 189 4.14 11.96 15.83
CA SER A 189 3.61 11.17 16.95
C SER A 189 2.30 10.44 16.64
N SER A 190 1.63 10.78 15.53
CA SER A 190 0.36 10.22 15.06
C SER A 190 0.47 9.32 13.84
N GLY A 191 1.68 9.09 13.31
CA GLY A 191 1.88 8.43 12.02
C GLY A 191 1.40 9.24 10.80
N LEU A 192 0.60 10.30 10.96
CA LEU A 192 -0.03 11.04 9.87
C LEU A 192 0.97 11.86 9.05
N LEU A 193 1.06 11.57 7.76
CA LEU A 193 1.74 12.45 6.81
C LEU A 193 0.90 13.69 6.52
N PRO A 194 1.42 14.92 6.70
CA PRO A 194 0.68 16.18 6.54
C PRO A 194 0.53 16.61 5.07
N TYR A 195 0.27 15.66 4.18
CA TYR A 195 0.13 15.90 2.74
C TYR A 195 -1.31 15.77 2.27
N SER A 196 -1.64 16.40 1.15
CA SER A 196 -2.94 16.21 0.49
C SER A 196 -2.81 15.22 -0.66
N PRO A 197 -3.69 14.21 -0.77
CA PRO A 197 -3.63 13.26 -1.86
C PRO A 197 -4.03 13.93 -3.16
N VAL A 198 -3.19 13.75 -4.18
CA VAL A 198 -3.41 14.20 -5.56
C VAL A 198 -4.29 13.23 -6.34
N ILE A 199 -4.33 11.96 -5.93
CA ILE A 199 -5.24 10.93 -6.41
C ILE A 199 -5.91 10.30 -5.20
N LYS A 200 -7.24 10.14 -5.25
CA LYS A 200 -8.05 9.64 -4.14
C LYS A 200 -8.95 8.53 -4.62
N ASN A 201 -9.10 7.52 -3.78
CA ASN A 201 -10.16 6.55 -3.94
C ASN A 201 -11.52 7.23 -3.70
N ALA A 202 -12.49 6.90 -4.55
CA ALA A 202 -13.81 7.50 -4.54
C ALA A 202 -14.88 6.57 -3.96
N GLN A 203 -14.53 5.32 -3.62
CA GLN A 203 -15.47 4.30 -3.13
C GLN A 203 -14.83 3.47 -1.99
N PRO A 204 -15.61 2.87 -1.09
CA PRO A 204 -15.07 1.90 -0.13
C PRO A 204 -14.38 0.74 -0.87
N LEU A 205 -13.27 0.24 -0.30
CA LEU A 205 -12.60 -0.95 -0.85
C LEU A 205 -13.40 -2.23 -0.58
N PRO A 206 -13.32 -3.24 -1.47
CA PRO A 206 -13.94 -4.53 -1.24
C PRO A 206 -13.25 -5.30 -0.10
N THR A 207 -14.06 -5.99 0.72
CA THR A 207 -13.63 -6.76 1.90
C THR A 207 -13.92 -8.26 1.80
N ASN A 208 -14.76 -8.69 0.86
CA ASN A 208 -15.20 -10.08 0.81
C ASN A 208 -14.09 -11.02 0.30
N GLN A 209 -14.12 -12.25 0.78
CA GLN A 209 -13.28 -13.31 0.27
C GLN A 209 -13.48 -13.47 -1.25
N GLY A 210 -12.38 -13.54 -2.00
CA GLY A 210 -12.41 -13.63 -3.46
C GLY A 210 -12.81 -12.33 -4.19
N ALA A 211 -13.07 -11.24 -3.49
CA ALA A 211 -13.34 -9.96 -4.16
C ALA A 211 -12.12 -9.46 -4.93
N SER A 212 -12.37 -8.86 -6.09
CA SER A 212 -11.34 -8.28 -6.96
C SER A 212 -10.74 -7.02 -6.35
N TRP A 213 -9.48 -6.77 -6.68
CA TRP A 213 -8.80 -5.52 -6.35
C TRP A 213 -9.44 -4.32 -7.05
N THR A 214 -9.48 -3.18 -6.37
CA THR A 214 -10.01 -1.93 -6.93
C THR A 214 -8.90 -1.09 -7.53
N LEU A 215 -9.03 -0.72 -8.80
CA LEU A 215 -8.15 0.25 -9.46
C LEU A 215 -8.46 1.66 -8.96
N ILE A 216 -7.49 2.29 -8.31
CA ILE A 216 -7.51 3.70 -7.94
C ILE A 216 -6.61 4.43 -8.90
N LYS A 217 -7.13 5.45 -9.59
CA LYS A 217 -6.41 6.16 -10.65
C LYS A 217 -6.81 7.61 -10.78
N GLY A 218 -5.95 8.42 -11.38
CA GLY A 218 -6.25 9.81 -11.68
C GLY A 218 -5.11 10.52 -12.40
N ALA A 219 -5.45 11.65 -13.02
CA ALA A 219 -4.47 12.60 -13.53
C ALA A 219 -4.39 13.81 -12.60
N PHE A 220 -3.19 14.38 -12.45
CA PHE A 220 -2.99 15.62 -11.70
C PHE A 220 -1.94 16.50 -12.37
N LYS A 221 -2.03 17.82 -12.14
CA LYS A 221 -0.98 18.77 -12.51
C LYS A 221 -0.18 19.09 -11.26
N ALA A 222 1.14 18.92 -11.31
CA ALA A 222 2.02 19.17 -10.19
C ALA A 222 2.04 20.67 -9.84
N THR A 223 1.71 20.98 -8.58
CA THR A 223 1.73 22.35 -8.03
C THR A 223 3.04 22.69 -7.32
N ALA A 224 3.94 21.71 -7.17
CA ALA A 224 5.28 21.83 -6.63
C ALA A 224 6.18 20.76 -7.25
N ASN A 225 7.50 20.90 -7.08
CA ASN A 225 8.42 19.79 -7.32
C ASN A 225 8.23 18.72 -6.24
N GLY A 226 8.41 17.45 -6.60
CA GLY A 226 8.32 16.32 -5.68
C GLY A 226 9.41 15.30 -5.94
N ARG A 227 9.84 14.62 -4.87
CA ARG A 227 10.94 13.63 -4.90
C ARG A 227 10.48 12.22 -4.58
N SER A 228 9.26 12.07 -4.08
CA SER A 228 8.63 10.78 -3.82
C SER A 228 7.13 10.87 -4.00
N ILE A 229 6.50 9.72 -4.21
CA ILE A 229 5.07 9.56 -3.99
C ILE A 229 4.87 8.61 -2.81
N ALA A 230 3.80 8.82 -2.06
CA ALA A 230 3.38 7.92 -0.99
C ALA A 230 1.94 7.48 -1.19
N ILE A 231 1.67 6.22 -0.85
CA ILE A 231 0.33 5.62 -0.83
C ILE A 231 -0.08 5.42 0.61
N GLY A 232 -1.29 5.83 0.97
CA GLY A 232 -1.85 5.67 2.32
C GLY A 232 -3.06 6.58 2.57
N ASN A 233 -3.42 6.77 3.84
CA ASN A 233 -4.54 7.61 4.24
C ASN A 233 -4.08 8.96 4.82
N PHE A 234 -4.31 10.03 4.07
CA PHE A 234 -3.82 11.37 4.37
C PHE A 234 -4.81 12.27 5.12
N LEU A 235 -6.02 11.79 5.42
CA LEU A 235 -7.04 12.66 6.02
C LEU A 235 -6.88 12.79 7.53
N CYS A 236 -6.63 14.00 8.01
CA CYS A 236 -6.56 14.33 9.44
C CYS A 236 -7.86 14.02 10.20
N LEU A 237 -9.01 14.06 9.52
CA LEU A 237 -10.31 13.88 10.16
C LEU A 237 -10.45 12.48 10.77
N ARG A 238 -10.84 12.45 12.05
CA ARG A 238 -11.58 11.33 12.63
C ARG A 238 -12.93 11.24 11.88
N ILE A 239 -12.96 10.40 10.83
CA ILE A 239 -14.13 9.63 10.37
C ILE A 239 -15.08 10.27 9.33
N ARG A 240 -15.11 9.70 8.11
CA ARG A 240 -16.34 9.27 7.42
C ARG A 240 -16.22 7.75 7.20
N PHE A 241 -16.83 6.93 8.04
CA PHE A 241 -16.75 5.47 7.93
C PHE A 241 -18.07 4.86 7.51
N LEU A 242 -17.97 3.71 6.86
CA LEU A 242 -19.06 2.73 6.78
C LEU A 242 -18.72 1.60 7.75
N PHE A 243 -19.58 1.39 8.73
CA PHE A 243 -19.52 0.22 9.60
C PHE A 243 -19.92 -1.01 8.78
N TYR A 244 -19.10 -2.06 8.83
CA TYR A 244 -19.49 -3.36 8.32
C TYR A 244 -19.63 -4.32 9.50
N THR A 245 -20.84 -4.52 9.98
CA THR A 245 -21.13 -5.67 10.84
C THR A 245 -21.33 -6.87 9.93
N ASN A 246 -20.31 -7.72 9.80
CA ASN A 246 -20.56 -9.08 9.35
C ASN A 246 -21.41 -9.77 10.43
N GLN A 247 -22.73 -9.84 10.21
CA GLN A 247 -23.54 -10.85 10.87
C GLN A 247 -23.11 -12.21 10.33
N GLN A 248 -22.12 -12.82 10.99
CA GLN A 248 -21.98 -14.26 10.98
C GLN A 248 -23.00 -14.78 12.01
N THR A 249 -24.14 -15.24 11.51
CA THR A 249 -25.07 -16.09 12.24
C THR A 249 -24.33 -17.31 12.74
N VAL A 250 -24.03 -17.34 14.04
CA VAL A 250 -23.71 -18.56 14.76
C VAL A 250 -25.00 -19.36 14.85
N ARG A 251 -25.03 -20.56 14.25
CA ARG A 251 -26.01 -21.58 14.60
C ARG A 251 -25.62 -22.20 15.93
#